data_AF-A0A932MB68-F1
#
_entry.id   AF-A0A932MB68-F1
#
_cell.length_a   1.000
_cell.length_b   1.000
_cell.length_c   1.000
_cell.angle_alpha   90.00
_cell.angle_beta   90.00
_cell.angle_gamma   90.00
#
_symmetry.space_group_name_H-M   'P 1'
#
loop_
_entity.id
_entity.type
_entity.pdbx_description
1 polymer ?
#
loop_
_entity_poly.entity_id
_entity_poly.type
_entity_poly.pdbx_seq_one_letter_code
_entity_poly.pdbx_strand_id
1 'polypeptide(L)' 'MAKFISSRLERGTAGSAVPSGIRPALAGDDIWIPSVCKMCVNACGVRIHRVNGVVVKIEG' A
#
# COMPACT_ATOMS: atom_id res chain seq x y z
N MET A 1 10.00 34.37 19.40
CA MET A 1 9.92 34.04 17.96
C MET A 1 10.79 32.82 17.68
N ALA A 2 10.22 31.61 17.71
CA ALA A 2 10.80 30.37 17.17
C ALA A 2 9.79 29.24 17.39
N LYS A 3 8.59 29.40 16.81
CA LYS A 3 7.41 28.55 17.01
C LYS A 3 7.22 27.59 15.83
N PHE A 4 8.31 27.08 15.24
CA PHE A 4 8.31 26.50 13.87
C PHE A 4 9.07 25.17 13.68
N ILE A 5 9.44 24.44 14.74
CA ILE A 5 10.13 23.14 14.60
C ILE A 5 9.30 21.90 15.00
N SER A 6 8.02 22.06 15.35
CA SER A 6 7.20 20.96 15.90
C SER A 6 6.17 20.33 14.96
N SER A 7 6.16 20.60 13.65
CA SER A 7 5.02 20.24 12.78
C SER A 7 5.33 19.32 11.59
N ARG A 8 6.45 18.56 11.59
CA ARG A 8 6.73 17.59 10.51
C ARG A 8 6.82 16.12 10.94
N LEU A 9 6.46 15.80 12.19
CA LEU A 9 6.50 14.43 12.72
C LEU A 9 5.15 13.69 12.69
N GLU A 10 4.11 14.25 12.04
CA GLU A 10 2.73 13.74 12.19
C GLU A 10 2.06 13.24 10.90
N ARG A 11 2.79 13.03 9.80
CA ARG A 11 2.21 12.44 8.59
C ARG A 11 2.38 10.92 8.52
N GLY A 12 1.47 10.24 9.23
CA GLY A 12 0.66 9.19 8.62
C GLY A 12 1.23 7.77 8.63
N THR A 13 1.24 7.13 9.80
CA THR A 13 1.23 5.65 9.92
C THR A 13 -0.20 5.09 9.84
N ALA A 14 -1.13 5.78 9.18
CA ALA A 14 -2.50 5.34 9.08
C ALA A 14 -2.64 4.25 8.01
N GLY A 15 -2.71 3.00 8.47
CA GLY A 15 -3.46 1.95 7.78
C GLY A 15 -2.74 1.27 6.63
N SER A 16 -1.75 0.44 6.95
CA SER A 16 -1.54 -0.77 6.15
C SER A 16 -1.75 -1.97 7.05
N ALA A 17 -3.03 -2.23 7.36
CA ALA A 17 -3.49 -3.57 7.76
C ALA A 17 -3.39 -4.52 6.55
N VAL A 18 -2.22 -4.57 5.89
CA VAL A 18 -1.91 -5.66 5.00
C VAL A 18 -1.76 -6.87 5.92
N PRO A 19 -2.60 -7.90 5.79
CA PRO A 19 -2.33 -9.16 6.44
C PRO A 19 -1.07 -9.73 5.78
N SER A 20 0.12 -9.36 6.29
CA SER A 20 1.42 -9.91 5.91
C SER A 20 1.61 -11.37 6.35
N GLY A 21 0.50 -12.09 6.56
CA GLY A 21 0.54 -13.53 6.62
C GLY A 21 0.73 -14.05 5.21
N ILE A 22 1.72 -14.91 5.01
CA ILE A 22 1.81 -15.82 3.87
C ILE A 22 0.58 -16.73 3.95
N ARG A 23 -0.59 -16.21 3.57
CA ARG A 23 -1.78 -17.02 3.38
C ARG A 23 -1.56 -17.76 2.06
N PRO A 24 -1.58 -19.11 2.06
CA PRO A 24 -1.62 -19.85 0.82
C PRO A 24 -2.78 -19.28 0.01
N ALA A 25 -2.56 -19.02 -1.29
CA ALA A 25 -3.62 -18.52 -2.15
C ALA A 25 -4.75 -19.55 -2.13
N LEU A 26 -5.80 -19.28 -1.35
CA LEU A 26 -6.99 -20.09 -1.39
C LEU A 26 -7.59 -19.88 -2.77
N ALA A 27 -7.97 -20.98 -3.42
CA ALA A 27 -8.67 -20.93 -4.69
C ALA A 27 -9.91 -20.02 -4.53
N GLY A 28 -9.87 -18.83 -5.13
CA GLY A 28 -10.88 -17.78 -4.96
C GLY A 28 -10.39 -16.46 -4.35
N ASP A 29 -9.10 -16.30 -4.05
CA ASP A 29 -8.55 -15.01 -3.59
C ASP A 29 -8.54 -13.99 -4.75
N ASP A 30 -9.65 -13.29 -4.97
CA ASP A 30 -9.78 -12.08 -5.79
C ASP A 30 -9.78 -10.86 -4.86
N ILE A 31 -8.65 -10.16 -4.75
CA ILE A 31 -8.51 -9.03 -3.83
C ILE A 31 -7.75 -7.88 -4.45
N TRP A 32 -8.19 -6.67 -4.11
CA TRP A 32 -7.50 -5.43 -4.41
C TRP A 32 -6.63 -5.02 -3.23
N ILE A 33 -5.32 -5.01 -3.43
CA ILE A 33 -4.34 -4.58 -2.42
C ILE A 33 -3.95 -3.13 -2.69
N PRO A 34 -4.14 -2.20 -1.73
CA PRO A 34 -3.55 -0.87 -1.83
C PRO A 34 -2.03 -0.98 -1.69
N SER A 35 -1.31 -0.42 -2.65
CA SER A 35 0.14 -0.45 -2.71
C SER A 35 0.70 0.90 -3.19
N VAL A 36 2.02 1.05 -3.19
CA VAL A 36 2.69 2.27 -3.65
C VAL A 36 3.72 1.92 -4.72
N CYS A 37 3.68 2.63 -5.84
CA CYS A 37 4.70 2.59 -6.88
C CYS A 37 5.97 3.20 -6.28
N LYS A 38 7.11 2.49 -6.26
CA LYS A 38 8.39 3.04 -5.78
C LYS A 38 9.38 3.34 -6.91
N MET A 39 8.85 3.56 -8.11
CA MET A 39 9.64 3.85 -9.29
C MET A 39 10.25 5.25 -9.27
N CYS A 40 9.60 6.18 -8.56
CA CYS A 40 10.08 7.56 -8.40
C CYS A 40 9.83 8.05 -6.96
N VAL A 41 10.41 9.20 -6.62
CA VAL A 41 10.33 9.81 -5.27
C VAL A 41 8.90 10.15 -4.86
N ASN A 42 8.00 10.35 -5.84
CA ASN A 42 6.60 10.69 -5.59
C ASN A 42 5.80 9.55 -4.94
N ALA A 43 6.28 8.31 -5.02
CA ALA A 43 5.66 7.13 -4.40
C ALA A 43 4.13 7.03 -4.63
N CYS A 44 3.70 7.04 -5.90
CA CYS A 44 2.29 7.09 -6.27
C CYS A 44 1.47 5.90 -5.73
N GLY A 45 0.25 6.15 -5.27
CA GLY A 45 -0.64 5.11 -4.76
C GLY A 45 -1.26 4.31 -5.91
N VAL A 46 -1.08 2.99 -5.90
CA VAL A 46 -1.61 2.08 -6.93
C VAL A 46 -2.32 0.90 -6.28
N ARG A 47 -3.40 0.41 -6.89
CA ARG A 47 -4.14 -0.77 -6.45
C ARG A 47 -3.78 -1.96 -7.32
N ILE A 48 -3.32 -3.03 -6.67
CA ILE A 48 -2.93 -4.27 -7.33
C ILE A 48 -4.09 -5.25 -7.21
N HIS A 49 -4.58 -5.73 -8.34
CA HIS A 49 -5.53 -6.82 -8.41
C HIS A 49 -4.78 -8.14 -8.40
N ARG A 50 -4.94 -8.90 -7.33
CA ARG A 50 -4.34 -10.22 -7.15
C ARG A 50 -5.45 -11.27 -7.22
N VAL A 51 -5.29 -12.24 -8.11
CA VAL A 51 -6.18 -13.39 -8.29
C VAL A 51 -5.39 -14.67 -8.08
N ASN A 52 -5.77 -15.49 -7.09
CA ASN A 52 -5.12 -16.79 -6.79
C ASN A 52 -3.59 -16.69 -6.63
N GLY A 53 -3.09 -15.58 -6.10
CA GLY A 53 -1.64 -15.39 -5.94
C GLY A 53 -0.95 -14.65 -7.07
N VAL A 54 -1.60 -14.48 -8.22
CA VAL A 54 -1.04 -13.85 -9.42
C VAL A 54 -1.55 -12.42 -9.55
N VAL A 55 -0.66 -11.49 -9.89
CA VAL A 55 -1.05 -10.12 -10.21
C VAL A 55 -1.61 -10.08 -11.63
N VAL A 56 -2.89 -9.73 -11.77
CA VAL A 56 -3.57 -9.70 -13.07
C VAL A 56 -3.76 -8.27 -13.59
N LYS A 57 -3.82 -7.28 -12.69
CA LYS A 57 -4.04 -5.87 -13.05
C LYS A 57 -3.43 -4.93 -12.03
N ILE A 58 -3.03 -3.75 -12.49
CA ILE A 58 -2.56 -2.65 -11.64
C ILE A 58 -3.27 -1.39 -12.10
N GLU A 59 -3.90 -0.68 -11.16
CA GLU A 59 -4.65 0.56 -11.41
C GLU A 59 -4.05 1.69 -10.56
N GLY A 60 -3.80 2.87 -11.14
CA GLY A 60 -3.10 3.98 -10.48
C GLY A 60 -3.10 5.27 -11.29
#